data_AF-A0A1H9NFK9-F1
#
_entry.id   AF-A0A1H9NFK9-F1
#
_cell.length_a   1.000
_cell.length_b   1.000
_cell.length_c   1.000
_cell.angle_alpha   90.00
_cell.angle_beta   90.00
_cell.angle_gamma   90.00
#
_symmetry.space_group_name_H-M   'P 1'
#
loop_
_entity.id
_entity.type
_entity.pdbx_description
1 polymer ?
#
loop_
_entity_poly.entity_id
_entity_poly.type
_entity_poly.pdbx_seq_one_letter_code
_entity_poly.pdbx_strand_id
1 'polypeptide(L)'
;METNNQKEPENADSEKPTEPSPSASEELSSKAVAAYEWWDNLATFHPNDPLWLGGVKILVRVIGILVLLALSPLIILGFMFAFLAVA
;
A
#
# COMPACT_ATOMS: atom_id res chain seq x y z
N MET A 1 -60.99 -25.25 12.62
CA MET A 1 -60.32 -24.14 13.32
C MET A 1 -59.58 -24.75 14.51
N GLU A 2 -58.32 -25.12 14.36
CA GLU A 2 -57.30 -25.15 15.42
C GLU A 2 -55.95 -25.02 14.70
N THR A 3 -55.39 -23.84 14.76
CA THR A 3 -54.07 -23.49 14.23
C THR A 3 -53.00 -23.74 15.26
N ASN A 4 -51.78 -23.89 14.76
CA ASN A 4 -50.52 -23.45 15.37
C ASN A 4 -49.62 -24.61 15.83
N ASN A 5 -48.92 -25.16 14.85
CA ASN A 5 -47.76 -26.01 15.06
C ASN A 5 -46.52 -25.12 15.12
N GLN A 6 -45.86 -25.19 16.26
CA GLN A 6 -44.68 -24.46 16.71
C GLN A 6 -43.50 -24.67 15.75
N LYS A 7 -42.92 -23.57 15.24
CA LYS A 7 -41.60 -23.56 14.59
C LYS A 7 -40.76 -22.41 15.16
N GLU A 8 -39.90 -22.77 16.08
CA GLU A 8 -38.74 -22.00 16.54
C GLU A 8 -37.53 -22.39 15.65
N PRO A 9 -36.40 -21.65 15.55
CA PRO A 9 -36.08 -20.32 16.08
C PRO A 9 -35.82 -19.28 14.98
N GLU A 10 -36.04 -18.03 15.35
CA GLU A 10 -35.42 -16.84 14.80
C GLU A 10 -33.89 -17.04 14.72
N ASN A 11 -33.39 -17.30 13.50
CA ASN A 11 -31.96 -17.15 13.23
C ASN A 11 -31.68 -15.64 13.26
N ALA A 12 -31.26 -15.17 14.43
CA ALA A 12 -30.48 -13.95 14.56
C ALA A 12 -29.11 -14.21 13.88
N ASP A 13 -29.12 -14.25 12.55
CA ASP A 13 -27.91 -14.14 11.77
C ASP A 13 -27.41 -12.72 12.00
N SER A 14 -26.35 -12.65 12.79
CA SER A 14 -25.65 -11.43 13.11
C SER A 14 -25.26 -10.75 11.80
N GLU A 15 -25.87 -9.61 11.49
CA GLU A 15 -25.31 -8.64 10.55
C GLU A 15 -23.99 -8.13 11.14
N LYS A 16 -22.94 -8.92 10.98
CA LYS A 16 -21.57 -8.44 11.12
C LYS A 16 -21.42 -7.34 10.07
N PRO A 17 -21.03 -6.11 10.44
CA PRO A 17 -20.75 -5.07 9.47
C PRO A 17 -19.77 -5.65 8.45
N THR A 18 -20.22 -5.80 7.21
CA THR A 18 -19.33 -6.13 6.11
C THR A 18 -18.47 -4.89 5.90
N GLU A 19 -17.32 -4.86 6.55
CA GLU A 19 -16.32 -3.83 6.29
C GLU A 19 -16.04 -3.85 4.77
N PRO A 20 -16.08 -2.70 4.09
CA PRO A 20 -15.79 -2.65 2.67
C PRO A 20 -14.37 -3.19 2.47
N SER A 21 -14.25 -4.29 1.73
CA SER A 21 -12.95 -4.85 1.35
C SER A 21 -12.18 -3.75 0.63
N PRO A 22 -10.94 -3.44 1.04
CA PRO A 22 -10.18 -2.34 0.46
C PRO A 22 -10.06 -2.56 -1.04
N SER A 23 -10.32 -1.52 -1.81
CA SER A 23 -10.16 -1.59 -3.25
C SER A 23 -8.70 -1.91 -3.58
N ALA A 24 -8.43 -2.62 -4.69
CA ALA A 24 -7.06 -2.92 -5.11
C ALA A 24 -6.19 -1.65 -5.25
N SER A 25 -6.83 -0.51 -5.59
CA SER A 25 -6.19 0.81 -5.59
C SER A 25 -5.79 1.33 -4.22
N GLU A 26 -6.59 1.10 -3.17
CA GLU A 26 -6.26 1.48 -1.80
C GLU A 26 -5.12 0.63 -1.22
N GLU A 27 -5.09 -0.67 -1.53
CA GLU A 27 -3.96 -1.50 -1.11
C GLU A 27 -2.65 -1.05 -1.78
N LEU A 28 -2.71 -0.73 -3.08
CA LEU A 28 -1.53 -0.29 -3.82
C LEU A 28 -1.04 1.08 -3.33
N SER A 29 -1.96 2.02 -3.08
CA SER A 29 -1.61 3.35 -2.57
C SER A 29 -1.04 3.27 -1.16
N SER A 30 -1.64 2.47 -0.28
CA SER A 30 -1.14 2.23 1.08
C SER A 30 0.27 1.65 1.07
N LYS A 31 0.55 0.70 0.17
CA LYS A 31 1.91 0.16 0.02
C LYS A 31 2.91 1.16 -0.54
N ALA A 32 2.51 2.00 -1.48
CA ALA A 32 3.36 3.07 -2.00
C ALA A 32 3.72 4.08 -0.90
N VAL A 33 2.74 4.47 -0.08
CA VAL A 33 2.95 5.36 1.08
C VAL A 33 3.90 4.72 2.09
N ALA A 34 3.65 3.47 2.49
CA ALA A 34 4.50 2.77 3.44
C ALA A 34 5.95 2.61 2.95
N ALA A 35 6.16 2.36 1.65
CA ALA A 35 7.48 2.29 1.04
C ALA A 35 8.20 3.65 1.05
N TYR A 36 7.46 4.73 0.78
CA TYR A 36 8.00 6.09 0.84
C TYR A 36 8.38 6.47 2.27
N GLU A 37 7.52 6.24 3.25
CA GLU A 37 7.79 6.52 4.66
C GLU A 37 8.98 5.72 5.18
N TRP A 38 9.10 4.44 4.78
CA TRP A 38 10.25 3.62 5.11
C TRP A 38 11.57 4.21 4.60
N TRP A 39 11.58 4.65 3.33
CA TRP A 39 12.76 5.27 2.73
C TRP A 39 13.08 6.64 3.37
N ASP A 40 12.06 7.46 3.63
CA ASP A 40 12.23 8.79 4.23
C ASP A 40 12.73 8.70 5.68
N ASN A 41 12.22 7.72 6.45
CA ASN A 41 12.69 7.48 7.81
C ASN A 41 14.16 7.02 7.83
N LEU A 42 14.59 6.23 6.85
CA LEU A 42 16.01 5.86 6.67
C LEU A 42 16.89 7.07 6.29
N ALA A 43 16.35 8.00 5.51
CA ALA A 43 17.06 9.20 5.06
C ALA A 43 17.04 10.36 6.08
N THR A 44 16.15 10.31 7.08
CA THR A 44 15.97 11.37 8.09
C THR A 44 17.14 11.41 9.07
N PHE A 45 17.74 12.59 9.26
CA PHE A 45 18.83 12.80 10.23
C PHE A 45 18.27 13.07 11.63
N HIS A 46 18.69 12.29 12.62
CA HIS A 46 18.40 12.60 14.03
C HIS A 46 19.57 13.35 14.66
N PRO A 47 19.31 14.30 15.58
CA PRO A 47 20.34 15.16 16.17
C PRO A 47 21.36 14.42 17.06
N ASN A 48 21.06 13.18 17.47
CA ASN A 48 21.96 12.32 18.25
C ASN A 48 22.71 11.28 17.41
N ASP A 49 22.58 11.30 16.08
CA ASP A 49 23.24 10.31 15.24
C ASP A 49 24.75 10.59 15.11
N PRO A 50 25.62 9.57 15.33
CA PRO A 50 27.05 9.67 15.06
C PRO A 50 27.34 10.22 13.66
N LEU A 51 28.36 11.06 13.52
CA LEU A 51 28.76 11.69 12.25
C LEU A 51 28.94 10.70 11.08
N TRP A 52 29.30 9.45 11.36
CA TRP A 52 29.40 8.37 10.37
C TRP A 52 28.05 7.97 9.74
N LEU A 53 26.94 8.04 10.49
CA LEU A 53 25.59 7.85 9.93
C LEU A 53 25.19 9.01 9.02
N GLY A 54 25.84 10.17 9.16
CA GLY A 54 25.73 11.32 8.27
C GLY A 54 25.93 10.96 6.79
N GLY A 55 27.08 10.36 6.49
CA GLY A 55 27.45 9.98 5.11
C GLY A 55 26.56 8.88 4.53
N VAL A 56 26.20 7.88 5.34
CA VAL A 56 25.33 6.77 4.92
C VAL A 56 23.93 7.27 4.55
N LYS A 57 23.36 8.20 5.31
CA LYS A 57 22.03 8.75 5.03
C LYS A 57 22.00 9.61 3.76
N ILE A 58 23.05 10.37 3.49
CA ILE A 58 23.21 11.09 2.22
C ILE A 58 23.23 10.10 1.05
N LEU A 59 23.95 8.99 1.21
CA LEU A 59 24.01 7.94 0.20
C LEU A 59 22.64 7.31 -0.06
N VAL A 60 21.86 6.99 0.98
CA VAL A 60 20.49 6.47 0.85
C VAL A 60 19.58 7.44 0.08
N ARG A 61 19.75 8.75 0.30
CA ARG A 61 19.00 9.79 -0.42
C ARG A 61 19.38 9.85 -1.90
N VAL A 62 20.68 9.85 -2.20
CA VAL A 62 21.19 9.84 -3.58
C VAL A 62 20.74 8.59 -4.32
N ILE A 63 20.83 7.41 -3.69
CA ILE A 63 20.34 6.15 -4.26
C ILE A 63 18.84 6.24 -4.55
N GLY A 64 18.03 6.74 -3.60
CA GLY A 64 16.59 6.89 -3.81
C GLY A 64 16.27 7.81 -4.99
N ILE A 65 16.98 8.93 -5.14
CA ILE A 65 16.82 9.83 -6.30
C ILE A 65 17.21 9.13 -7.60
N LEU A 66 18.32 8.38 -7.62
CA LEU A 66 18.74 7.64 -8.81
C LEU A 66 17.73 6.56 -9.20
N VAL A 67 17.16 5.86 -8.21
CA VAL A 67 16.10 4.87 -8.44
C VAL A 67 14.86 5.55 -9.02
N LEU A 68 14.38 6.66 -8.43
CA LEU A 68 13.23 7.41 -8.96
C LEU A 68 13.49 7.93 -10.38
N LEU A 69 14.71 8.40 -10.66
CA LEU A 69 15.10 8.89 -11.97
C LEU A 69 15.17 7.77 -13.02
N ALA A 70 15.63 6.58 -12.64
CA ALA A 70 15.63 5.39 -13.50
C ALA A 70 14.21 4.82 -13.69
N LEU A 71 13.34 4.94 -12.69
CA LEU A 71 11.96 4.45 -12.75
C LEU A 71 11.10 5.28 -13.70
N SER A 72 11.36 6.59 -13.84
CA SER A 72 10.61 7.49 -14.73
C SER A 72 10.54 7.01 -16.20
N PRO A 73 11.64 6.74 -16.91
CA PRO A 73 11.58 6.20 -18.27
C PRO A 73 11.05 4.77 -18.30
N LEU A 74 11.28 3.97 -17.24
CA LEU A 74 10.82 2.59 -17.16
C LEU A 74 9.30 2.49 -17.05
N ILE A 75 8.65 3.38 -16.28
CA ILE A 75 7.18 3.43 -16.16
C ILE A 75 6.55 3.73 -17.50
N ILE A 76 7.08 4.73 -18.23
CA ILE A 76 6.58 5.10 -19.57
C ILE A 76 6.71 3.90 -20.52
N LEU A 77 7.85 3.20 -20.50
CA LEU A 77 8.09 2.03 -21.32
C LEU A 77 7.14 0.87 -20.96
N GLY A 78 6.94 0.61 -19.66
CA GLY A 78 6.01 -0.39 -19.16
C GLY A 78 4.56 -0.08 -19.56
N PHE A 79 4.15 1.18 -19.48
CA PHE A 79 2.84 1.62 -19.95
C PHE A 79 2.65 1.40 -21.46
N MET A 80 3.69 1.71 -22.26
CA MET A 80 3.66 1.47 -23.71
C MET A 80 3.47 -0.03 -24.02
N PHE A 81 4.20 -0.91 -23.34
CA PHE A 81 4.03 -2.36 -23.50
C PHE A 81 2.67 -2.85 -23.01
N ALA A 82 2.11 -2.29 -21.94
CA ALA A 82 0.78 -2.66 -21.45
C ALA A 82 -0.31 -2.38 -22.50
N PHE A 83 -0.24 -1.23 -23.19
CA PHE A 83 -1.14 -0.93 -24.30
C PHE A 83 -0.89 -1.81 -25.54
N LEU A 84 0.36 -2.15 -25.85
CA LEU A 84 0.67 -3.08 -26.93
C LEU A 84 0.18 -4.51 -26.63
N ALA A 85 0.15 -4.93 -25.37
CA ALA A 85 -0.25 -6.27 -24.97
C ALA A 85 -1.79 -6.48 -24.98
N VAL A 86 -2.57 -5.39 -24.91
CA VAL A 86 -4.05 -5.45 -24.92
C VAL A 86 -4.65 -5.24 -26.31
N ALA A 87 -3.89 -4.66 -27.24
CA ALA A 87 -4.30 -4.38 -28.62
C ALA A 87 -4.14 -5.60 -29.53
#